data_AF-A0A959T180-F1
#
_entry.id   AF-A0A959T180-F1
#
_cell.length_a   1.000
_cell.length_b   1.000
_cell.length_c   1.000
_cell.angle_alpha   90.00
_cell.angle_beta   90.00
_cell.angle_gamma   90.00
#
_symmetry.space_group_name_H-M   'P 1'
#
loop_
_entity.id
_entity.type
_entity.pdbx_description
1 polymer ?
#
loop_
_entity_poly.entity_id
_entity_poly.type
_entity_poly.pdbx_seq_one_letter_code
_entity_poly.pdbx_strand_id
1 'polypeptide(L)'
;YAWAHAGMMLAWWALLEQLERGQVRRLWLPVAFSVLATYGSLVLVHFLLAVLAIQTVRFVTAPRHLRRASDLLLAWMLAIAGLAGLLPYVLGAMEGGAFGQGAAGFWRGCISSLAEHLLYDRPSVDDPLVVAVPLVVVLLVVLLATWPRGGRRRWSEGNLVVLTLPAIVLGSMAMQHLLLGTAWPMSRSALFLLPLVLVPLVVMLTGPGAGRWQGVMLLGLAFVFTGHLLANLNMSHTREWFASGEARKLFGLIVKDAPDLAPAGRVITVSSGQQCFGVSEYYRMRLGLEHLSFTERLPDQDFAPADYYLVESWGQELVDHANWELLHHSAGTGTSLFRDRRSLQVRGVAVAHLDQGPEPFA
;
A
#
# COMPACT_ATOMS: atom_id res chain seq x y z
N TYR A 1 -3.90 3.91 -4.52
CA TYR A 1 -3.95 2.43 -4.46
C TYR A 1 -5.33 1.80 -4.71
N ALA A 2 -6.37 2.02 -3.90
CA ALA A 2 -7.68 1.36 -4.12
C ALA A 2 -8.24 1.59 -5.54
N TRP A 3 -8.20 2.85 -6.02
CA TRP A 3 -8.53 3.22 -7.41
C TRP A 3 -7.71 2.44 -8.45
N ALA A 4 -6.42 2.26 -8.20
CA ALA A 4 -5.51 1.51 -9.07
C ALA A 4 -5.94 0.05 -9.23
N HIS A 5 -6.32 -0.58 -8.12
CA HIS A 5 -6.80 -1.97 -8.09
C HIS A 5 -8.18 -2.08 -8.77
N ALA A 6 -9.09 -1.13 -8.53
CA ALA A 6 -10.39 -1.08 -9.20
C ALA A 6 -10.24 -0.96 -10.72
N GLY A 7 -9.39 -0.05 -11.21
CA GLY A 7 -9.07 0.09 -12.64
C GLY A 7 -8.47 -1.20 -13.21
N MET A 8 -7.54 -1.83 -12.50
CA MET A 8 -6.94 -3.11 -12.90
C MET A 8 -7.97 -4.25 -12.97
N MET A 9 -8.90 -4.36 -12.00
CA MET A 9 -9.97 -5.35 -12.00
C MET A 9 -11.00 -5.11 -13.12
N LEU A 10 -11.34 -3.85 -13.41
CA LEU A 10 -12.21 -3.50 -14.53
C LEU A 10 -11.54 -3.80 -15.89
N ALA A 11 -10.22 -3.57 -16.01
CA ALA A 11 -9.45 -3.95 -17.19
C ALA A 11 -9.43 -5.47 -17.38
N TRP A 12 -9.20 -6.24 -16.31
CA TRP A 12 -9.30 -7.70 -16.32
C TRP A 12 -10.67 -8.21 -16.75
N TRP A 13 -11.75 -7.67 -16.17
CA TRP A 13 -13.12 -8.02 -16.51
C TRP A 13 -13.43 -7.72 -17.99
N ALA A 14 -13.10 -6.52 -18.48
CA ALA A 14 -13.35 -6.13 -19.87
C ALA A 14 -12.52 -6.97 -20.87
N LEU A 15 -11.29 -7.36 -20.51
CA LEU A 15 -10.45 -8.25 -21.30
C LEU A 15 -11.04 -9.66 -21.38
N LEU A 16 -11.49 -10.22 -20.25
CA LEU A 16 -12.14 -11.53 -20.17
C LEU A 16 -13.46 -11.57 -20.95
N GLU A 17 -14.34 -10.58 -20.75
CA GLU A 17 -15.63 -10.48 -21.46
C GLU A 17 -15.45 -10.46 -22.99
N GLN A 18 -14.40 -9.80 -23.48
CA GLN A 18 -14.05 -9.79 -24.91
C GLN A 18 -13.52 -11.14 -25.41
N LEU A 19 -12.78 -11.87 -24.58
CA LEU A 19 -12.21 -13.17 -24.92
C LEU A 19 -13.29 -14.25 -24.95
N GLU A 20 -14.18 -14.28 -23.96
CA GLU A 20 -15.32 -15.20 -23.90
C GLU A 20 -16.28 -15.02 -25.08
N ARG A 21 -16.55 -13.77 -25.49
CA ARG A 21 -17.40 -13.47 -26.63
C ARG A 21 -16.72 -13.66 -27.99
N GLY A 22 -15.41 -13.96 -28.03
CA GLY A 22 -14.61 -13.96 -29.27
C GLY A 22 -14.61 -12.61 -29.99
N GLN A 23 -14.91 -11.51 -29.29
CA GLN A 23 -15.10 -10.21 -29.89
C GLN A 23 -13.82 -9.38 -29.85
N VAL A 24 -13.54 -8.75 -30.99
CA VAL A 24 -12.39 -7.86 -31.21
C VAL A 24 -12.89 -6.41 -31.37
N ARG A 25 -14.04 -6.14 -30.74
CA ARG A 25 -14.69 -4.82 -30.65
C ARG A 25 -14.46 -4.24 -29.27
N ARG A 26 -14.48 -2.90 -29.16
CA ARG A 26 -14.25 -2.17 -27.89
C ARG A 26 -12.88 -2.43 -27.26
N LEU A 27 -11.85 -2.73 -28.06
CA LEU A 27 -10.47 -2.99 -27.59
C LEU A 27 -9.92 -1.87 -26.67
N TRP A 28 -10.39 -0.64 -26.90
CA TRP A 28 -10.11 0.53 -26.10
C TRP A 28 -10.57 0.45 -24.63
N LEU A 29 -11.60 -0.35 -24.30
CA LEU A 29 -12.21 -0.38 -22.96
C LEU A 29 -11.26 -0.90 -21.86
N PRO A 30 -10.64 -2.10 -21.99
CA PRO A 30 -9.64 -2.55 -21.02
C PRO A 30 -8.41 -1.64 -21.00
N VAL A 31 -8.04 -1.01 -22.12
CA VAL A 31 -6.94 -0.02 -22.14
C VAL A 31 -7.32 1.25 -21.35
N ALA A 32 -8.56 1.75 -21.49
CA ALA A 32 -9.05 2.89 -20.70
C ALA A 32 -9.03 2.59 -19.19
N PHE A 33 -9.50 1.41 -18.79
CA PHE A 33 -9.42 0.98 -17.39
C PHE A 33 -7.97 0.78 -16.91
N SER A 34 -7.06 0.30 -17.76
CA SER A 34 -5.63 0.25 -17.45
C SER A 34 -5.02 1.65 -17.28
N VAL A 35 -5.41 2.63 -18.10
CA VAL A 35 -4.98 4.04 -17.93
C VAL A 35 -5.45 4.57 -16.57
N LEU A 36 -6.72 4.37 -16.20
CA LEU A 36 -7.23 4.74 -14.88
C LEU A 36 -6.48 4.03 -13.74
N ALA A 37 -6.09 2.77 -13.96
CA ALA A 37 -5.26 2.02 -13.03
C ALA A 37 -3.88 2.67 -12.85
N THR A 38 -3.22 3.08 -13.94
CA THR A 38 -1.93 3.76 -13.93
C THR A 38 -1.99 5.14 -13.26
N TYR A 39 -3.07 5.92 -13.45
CA TYR A 39 -3.30 7.16 -12.67
C TYR A 39 -3.42 6.89 -11.16
N GLY A 40 -3.85 5.70 -10.76
CA GLY A 40 -3.88 5.28 -9.35
C GLY A 40 -2.56 4.74 -8.78
N SER A 41 -1.60 4.38 -9.64
CA SER A 41 -0.24 3.92 -9.29
C SER A 41 0.65 3.83 -10.54
N LEU A 42 1.77 4.57 -10.59
CA LEU A 42 2.67 4.62 -11.74
C LEU A 42 3.32 3.26 -12.08
N VAL A 43 3.45 2.35 -11.10
CA VAL A 43 3.92 0.97 -11.31
C VAL A 43 3.04 0.20 -12.30
N LEU A 44 1.78 0.59 -12.48
CA LEU A 44 0.85 -0.03 -13.44
C LEU A 44 1.04 0.44 -14.89
N VAL A 45 2.08 1.23 -15.21
CA VAL A 45 2.50 1.46 -16.61
C VAL A 45 2.79 0.12 -17.31
N HIS A 46 3.44 -0.82 -16.63
CA HIS A 46 3.72 -2.17 -17.15
C HIS A 46 2.44 -2.94 -17.47
N PHE A 47 1.42 -2.82 -16.63
CA PHE A 47 0.11 -3.43 -16.85
C PHE A 47 -0.61 -2.80 -18.06
N LEU A 48 -0.59 -1.47 -18.20
CA LEU A 48 -1.11 -0.77 -19.37
C LEU A 48 -0.43 -1.22 -20.66
N LEU A 49 0.90 -1.25 -20.69
CA LEU A 49 1.68 -1.69 -21.86
C LEU A 49 1.40 -3.15 -22.22
N ALA A 50 1.31 -4.04 -21.23
CA ALA A 50 1.01 -5.45 -21.45
C ALA A 50 -0.41 -5.67 -22.00
N VAL A 51 -1.42 -4.97 -21.46
CA VAL A 51 -2.80 -5.01 -21.99
C VAL A 51 -2.86 -4.47 -23.42
N LEU A 52 -2.18 -3.35 -23.72
CA LEU A 52 -2.12 -2.76 -25.06
C LEU A 52 -1.44 -3.71 -26.07
N ALA A 53 -0.35 -4.38 -25.67
CA ALA A 53 0.34 -5.37 -26.48
C ALA A 53 -0.57 -6.57 -26.81
N ILE A 54 -1.25 -7.13 -25.80
CA ILE A 54 -2.20 -8.24 -25.98
C ILE A 54 -3.33 -7.85 -26.93
N GLN A 55 -3.93 -6.67 -26.77
CA GLN A 55 -5.02 -6.23 -27.66
C GLN A 55 -4.53 -5.96 -29.09
N THR A 56 -3.30 -5.47 -29.25
CA THR A 56 -2.67 -5.30 -30.58
C THR A 56 -2.46 -6.67 -31.25
N VAL A 57 -1.91 -7.66 -30.53
CA VAL A 57 -1.74 -9.02 -31.05
C VAL A 57 -3.10 -9.64 -31.42
N ARG A 58 -4.13 -9.54 -30.56
CA ARG A 58 -5.49 -10.03 -30.86
C ARG A 58 -6.08 -9.38 -32.10
N PHE A 59 -5.91 -8.07 -32.29
CA PHE A 59 -6.37 -7.39 -33.49
C PHE A 59 -5.65 -7.88 -34.77
N VAL A 60 -4.34 -8.12 -34.68
CA VAL A 60 -3.51 -8.57 -35.81
C VAL A 60 -3.79 -10.03 -36.18
N THR A 61 -4.17 -10.89 -35.23
CA THR A 61 -4.47 -12.32 -35.47
C THR A 61 -5.94 -12.58 -35.84
N ALA A 62 -6.88 -11.73 -35.43
CA ALA A 62 -8.31 -11.92 -35.66
C ALA A 62 -8.72 -12.04 -37.15
N PRO A 63 -9.81 -12.76 -37.49
CA PRO A 63 -10.41 -12.71 -38.83
C PRO A 63 -10.72 -11.28 -39.29
N ARG A 64 -10.38 -10.93 -40.55
CA ARG A 64 -10.51 -9.55 -41.08
C ARG A 64 -11.91 -8.94 -40.87
N HIS A 65 -12.98 -9.73 -40.99
CA HIS A 65 -14.36 -9.26 -40.83
C HIS A 65 -14.74 -8.88 -39.37
N LEU A 66 -13.94 -9.28 -38.37
CA LEU A 66 -14.12 -8.88 -36.97
C LEU A 66 -13.31 -7.61 -36.60
N ARG A 67 -12.32 -7.23 -37.42
CA ARG A 67 -11.42 -6.11 -37.13
C ARG A 67 -12.11 -4.78 -37.37
N ARG A 68 -12.09 -3.90 -36.36
CA ARG A 68 -12.43 -2.47 -36.50
C ARG A 68 -11.20 -1.64 -36.18
N ALA A 69 -10.52 -1.10 -37.20
CA ALA A 69 -9.29 -0.33 -37.02
C ALA A 69 -9.49 0.87 -36.06
N SER A 70 -10.68 1.49 -36.06
CA SER A 70 -11.06 2.54 -35.11
C SER A 70 -10.99 2.10 -33.64
N ASP A 71 -11.33 0.85 -33.30
CA ASP A 71 -11.25 0.37 -31.92
C ASP A 71 -9.79 0.22 -31.45
N LEU A 72 -8.88 -0.19 -32.34
CA LEU A 72 -7.44 -0.26 -32.03
C LEU A 72 -6.80 1.14 -32.00
N LEU A 73 -7.12 2.01 -32.96
CA LEU A 73 -6.64 3.39 -32.98
C LEU A 73 -7.07 4.13 -31.71
N LEU A 74 -8.33 3.99 -31.29
CA LEU A 74 -8.81 4.58 -30.04
C LEU A 74 -8.08 4.01 -28.81
N ALA A 75 -7.79 2.71 -28.78
CA ALA A 75 -6.98 2.11 -27.71
C ALA A 75 -5.58 2.73 -27.62
N TRP A 76 -4.88 2.88 -28.76
CA TRP A 76 -3.57 3.54 -28.81
C TRP A 76 -3.63 5.03 -28.45
N MET A 77 -4.62 5.77 -28.95
CA MET A 77 -4.81 7.19 -28.60
C MET A 77 -5.04 7.37 -27.08
N LEU A 78 -5.86 6.51 -26.45
CA LEU A 78 -6.08 6.56 -25.01
C LEU A 78 -4.81 6.20 -24.22
N ALA A 79 -4.04 5.20 -24.65
CA ALA A 79 -2.79 4.86 -24.01
C ALA A 79 -1.75 5.99 -24.11
N ILE A 80 -1.59 6.59 -25.31
CA ILE A 80 -0.68 7.71 -25.53
C ILE A 80 -1.10 8.95 -24.73
N ALA A 81 -2.38 9.32 -24.76
CA ALA A 81 -2.91 10.43 -23.97
C ALA A 81 -2.79 10.19 -22.45
N GLY A 82 -3.01 8.95 -22.01
CA GLY A 82 -2.78 8.52 -20.63
C GLY A 82 -1.34 8.71 -20.20
N LEU A 83 -0.38 8.17 -20.96
CA LEU A 83 1.05 8.30 -20.68
C LEU A 83 1.53 9.77 -20.75
N ALA A 84 1.04 10.55 -21.71
CA ALA A 84 1.38 11.97 -21.84
C ALA A 84 0.88 12.79 -20.64
N GLY A 85 -0.34 12.52 -20.14
CA GLY A 85 -0.88 13.17 -18.94
C GLY A 85 -0.21 12.73 -17.63
N LEU A 86 0.46 11.57 -17.61
CA LEU A 86 1.27 11.10 -16.48
C LEU A 86 2.67 11.72 -16.46
N LEU A 87 3.21 12.16 -17.60
CA LEU A 87 4.56 12.70 -17.72
C LEU A 87 4.91 13.79 -16.69
N PRO A 88 4.10 14.84 -16.43
CA PRO A 88 4.45 15.85 -15.42
C PRO A 88 4.55 15.28 -14.00
N TYR A 89 3.73 14.28 -13.65
CA TYR A 89 3.83 13.58 -12.36
C TYR A 89 5.10 12.72 -12.27
N VAL A 90 5.50 12.09 -13.38
CA VAL A 90 6.77 11.35 -13.46
C VAL A 90 7.96 12.30 -13.28
N LEU A 91 7.98 13.43 -13.98
CA LEU A 91 9.08 14.41 -13.87
C LEU A 91 9.17 14.97 -12.44
N GLY A 92 8.06 15.43 -11.86
CA GLY A 92 8.05 15.93 -10.48
C GLY A 92 8.42 14.88 -9.42
N ALA A 93 8.03 13.62 -9.62
CA ALA A 93 8.42 12.52 -8.72
C ALA A 93 9.89 12.07 -8.91
N MET A 94 10.52 12.36 -10.06
CA MET A 94 11.96 12.18 -10.25
C MET A 94 12.74 13.30 -9.53
N GLU A 95 12.32 14.55 -9.70
CA GLU A 95 12.92 15.72 -9.02
C GLU A 95 12.81 15.62 -7.49
N GLY A 96 11.64 15.22 -6.98
CA GLY A 96 11.40 15.02 -5.55
C GLY A 96 11.93 13.70 -4.97
N GLY A 97 12.69 12.92 -5.72
CA GLY A 97 13.28 11.64 -5.26
C GLY A 97 12.27 10.52 -4.92
N ALA A 98 10.98 10.72 -5.16
CA ALA A 98 9.91 9.78 -4.78
C ALA A 98 10.01 8.42 -5.50
N PHE A 99 10.62 8.37 -6.69
CA PHE A 99 10.96 7.11 -7.36
C PHE A 99 12.11 6.32 -6.70
N GLY A 100 12.89 6.95 -5.81
CA GLY A 100 13.94 6.29 -5.04
C GLY A 100 13.40 5.35 -3.95
N GLN A 101 12.11 5.45 -3.59
CA GLN A 101 11.46 4.62 -2.57
C GLN A 101 11.04 3.23 -3.09
N GLY A 102 11.96 2.55 -3.77
CA GLY A 102 11.82 1.15 -4.16
C GLY A 102 12.92 0.30 -3.55
N ALA A 103 12.77 -1.02 -3.63
CA ALA A 103 13.75 -1.95 -3.09
C ALA A 103 14.76 -2.40 -4.14
N ALA A 104 16.01 -2.66 -3.71
CA ALA A 104 17.09 -3.11 -4.60
C ALA A 104 16.86 -4.52 -5.20
N GLY A 105 16.02 -5.35 -4.60
CA GLY A 105 15.79 -6.73 -5.06
C GLY A 105 14.34 -7.20 -4.95
N PHE A 106 13.91 -8.01 -5.92
CA PHE A 106 12.54 -8.52 -6.01
C PHE A 106 12.12 -9.32 -4.77
N TRP A 107 12.90 -10.34 -4.36
CA TRP A 107 12.51 -11.22 -3.24
C TRP A 107 12.55 -10.51 -1.88
N ARG A 108 13.75 -10.13 -1.41
CA ARG A 108 13.94 -9.48 -0.10
C ARG A 108 13.29 -8.10 0.04
N GLY A 109 12.94 -7.46 -1.08
CA GLY A 109 12.35 -6.13 -1.09
C GLY A 109 10.87 -6.14 -1.41
N CYS A 110 10.54 -6.43 -2.68
CA CYS A 110 9.15 -6.40 -3.15
C CYS A 110 8.29 -7.47 -2.48
N ILE A 111 8.75 -8.73 -2.47
CA ILE A 111 7.97 -9.85 -1.93
C ILE A 111 7.97 -9.85 -0.39
N SER A 112 9.07 -9.51 0.28
CA SER A 112 9.09 -9.34 1.74
C SER A 112 8.10 -8.25 2.17
N SER A 113 8.23 -7.03 1.62
CA SER A 113 7.33 -5.93 2.01
C SER A 113 5.87 -6.22 1.66
N LEU A 114 5.57 -6.93 0.57
CA LEU A 114 4.22 -7.41 0.29
C LEU A 114 3.73 -8.39 1.37
N ALA A 115 4.58 -9.34 1.80
CA ALA A 115 4.23 -10.30 2.83
C ALA A 115 4.04 -9.63 4.21
N GLU A 116 4.89 -8.67 4.59
CA GLU A 116 4.73 -7.82 5.78
C GLU A 116 3.36 -7.12 5.78
N HIS A 117 3.01 -6.47 4.65
CA HIS A 117 1.74 -5.76 4.48
C HIS A 117 0.52 -6.70 4.47
N LEU A 118 0.65 -7.92 3.93
CA LEU A 118 -0.38 -8.94 4.05
C LEU A 118 -0.54 -9.44 5.49
N LEU A 119 0.57 -9.59 6.22
CA LEU A 119 0.60 -10.12 7.59
C LEU A 119 0.31 -9.07 8.67
N TYR A 120 0.06 -7.81 8.30
CA TYR A 120 -0.23 -6.72 9.23
C TYR A 120 0.85 -6.52 10.33
N ASP A 121 2.12 -6.76 9.99
CA ASP A 121 3.28 -6.67 10.91
C ASP A 121 3.10 -7.47 12.21
N ARG A 122 2.52 -8.67 12.11
CA ARG A 122 2.49 -9.60 13.25
C ARG A 122 3.92 -9.84 13.77
N PRO A 123 4.23 -9.51 15.03
CA PRO A 123 5.59 -9.58 15.57
C PRO A 123 6.11 -11.02 15.78
N SER A 124 5.34 -12.04 15.37
CA SER A 124 5.69 -13.45 15.47
C SER A 124 6.31 -14.03 14.19
N VAL A 125 6.69 -13.20 13.22
CA VAL A 125 7.27 -13.62 11.94
C VAL A 125 8.53 -12.79 11.65
N ASP A 126 9.67 -13.26 12.13
CA ASP A 126 10.97 -12.56 12.01
C ASP A 126 11.45 -12.42 10.56
N ASP A 127 11.08 -13.36 9.67
CA ASP A 127 11.33 -13.29 8.23
C ASP A 127 10.02 -13.52 7.44
N PRO A 128 9.43 -12.47 6.85
CA PRO A 128 8.22 -12.54 6.02
C PRO A 128 8.34 -13.50 4.83
N LEU A 129 9.56 -13.77 4.33
CA LEU A 129 9.79 -14.74 3.26
C LEU A 129 9.47 -16.18 3.67
N VAL A 130 9.52 -16.50 4.96
CA VAL A 130 9.11 -17.82 5.49
C VAL A 130 7.63 -18.09 5.21
N VAL A 131 6.80 -17.06 5.09
CA VAL A 131 5.38 -17.19 4.68
C VAL A 131 5.22 -17.02 3.17
N ALA A 132 5.94 -16.08 2.57
CA ALA A 132 5.82 -15.77 1.14
C ALA A 132 6.29 -16.91 0.22
N VAL A 133 7.40 -17.57 0.55
CA VAL A 133 7.98 -18.63 -0.29
C VAL A 133 7.06 -19.86 -0.35
N PRO A 134 6.52 -20.41 0.76
CA PRO A 134 5.53 -21.48 0.71
C PRO A 134 4.28 -21.10 -0.08
N LEU A 135 3.78 -19.85 0.02
CA LEU A 135 2.63 -19.40 -0.75
C LEU A 135 2.91 -19.41 -2.27
N VAL A 136 4.10 -18.95 -2.68
CA VAL A 136 4.55 -19.01 -4.09
C VAL A 136 4.74 -20.46 -4.54
N VAL A 137 5.30 -21.33 -3.71
CA VAL A 137 5.44 -22.76 -4.02
C VAL A 137 4.06 -23.44 -4.18
N VAL A 138 3.11 -23.16 -3.30
CA VAL A 138 1.73 -23.67 -3.41
C VAL A 138 1.07 -23.15 -4.69
N LEU A 139 1.22 -21.86 -5.02
CA LEU A 139 0.73 -21.29 -6.27
C LEU A 139 1.33 -21.99 -7.50
N LEU A 140 2.65 -22.23 -7.52
CA LEU A 140 3.33 -22.96 -8.59
C LEU A 140 2.88 -24.42 -8.68
N VAL A 141 2.68 -25.10 -7.55
CA VAL A 141 2.16 -26.47 -7.51
C VAL A 141 0.72 -26.53 -8.04
N VAL A 142 -0.16 -25.61 -7.64
CA VAL A 142 -1.52 -25.49 -8.19
C VAL A 142 -1.48 -25.21 -9.69
N LEU A 143 -0.59 -24.32 -10.14
CA LEU A 143 -0.40 -24.00 -11.56
C LEU A 143 0.05 -25.23 -12.36
N LEU A 144 1.06 -25.97 -11.88
CA LEU A 144 1.55 -27.19 -12.54
C LEU A 144 0.57 -28.38 -12.44
N ALA A 145 -0.26 -28.44 -11.39
CA ALA A 145 -1.25 -29.51 -11.21
C ALA A 145 -2.50 -29.30 -12.06
N THR A 146 -2.94 -28.05 -12.23
CA THR A 146 -4.09 -27.67 -13.07
C THR A 146 -3.69 -27.43 -14.55
N TRP A 147 -2.39 -27.36 -14.85
CA TRP A 147 -1.87 -27.28 -16.22
C TRP A 147 -2.43 -28.42 -17.10
N PRO A 148 -2.84 -28.15 -18.36
CA PRO A 148 -3.46 -29.15 -19.22
C PRO A 148 -2.44 -30.22 -19.64
N ARG A 149 -2.43 -31.35 -18.94
CA ARG A 149 -1.66 -32.54 -19.30
C ARG A 149 -2.30 -33.27 -20.49
N GLY A 150 -2.07 -32.78 -21.70
CA GLY A 150 -2.19 -33.55 -22.96
C GLY A 150 -3.59 -34.04 -23.38
N GLY A 151 -4.68 -33.45 -22.88
CA GLY A 151 -6.05 -33.88 -23.18
C GLY A 151 -6.80 -33.01 -24.21
N ARG A 152 -7.90 -33.54 -24.77
CA ARG A 152 -8.80 -32.82 -25.72
C ARG A 152 -9.40 -31.52 -25.19
N ARG A 153 -9.33 -31.25 -23.88
CA ARG A 153 -9.76 -29.99 -23.24
C ARG A 153 -8.71 -28.90 -23.47
N ARG A 154 -8.78 -28.24 -24.64
CA ARG A 154 -8.03 -27.01 -24.92
C ARG A 154 -8.44 -25.92 -23.93
N TRP A 155 -7.47 -25.13 -23.49
CA TRP A 155 -7.74 -23.90 -22.74
C TRP A 155 -8.38 -22.87 -23.67
N SER A 156 -9.28 -22.04 -23.12
CA SER A 156 -9.81 -20.89 -23.86
C SER A 156 -8.70 -19.85 -24.08
N GLU A 157 -8.85 -19.02 -25.11
CA GLU A 157 -7.97 -17.85 -25.29
C GLU A 157 -8.00 -16.94 -24.05
N GLY A 158 -9.17 -16.83 -23.41
CA GLY A 158 -9.36 -16.19 -22.11
C GLY A 158 -8.32 -16.63 -21.08
N ASN A 159 -8.27 -17.92 -20.79
CA ASN A 159 -7.40 -18.45 -19.75
C ASN A 159 -5.90 -18.30 -20.12
N LEU A 160 -5.54 -18.43 -21.41
CA LEU A 160 -4.15 -18.23 -21.86
C LEU A 160 -3.69 -16.77 -21.71
N VAL A 161 -4.56 -15.82 -22.02
CA VAL A 161 -4.28 -14.39 -21.80
C VAL A 161 -4.14 -14.09 -20.30
N VAL A 162 -4.98 -14.68 -19.46
CA VAL A 162 -4.87 -14.54 -18.00
C VAL A 162 -3.54 -15.06 -17.46
N LEU A 163 -3.04 -16.19 -17.95
CA LEU A 163 -1.75 -16.72 -17.52
C LEU A 163 -0.55 -15.93 -18.05
N THR A 164 -0.64 -15.37 -19.25
CA THR A 164 0.48 -14.67 -19.90
C THR A 164 0.62 -13.21 -19.47
N LEU A 165 -0.48 -12.51 -19.14
CA LEU A 165 -0.43 -11.10 -18.70
C LEU A 165 0.48 -10.87 -17.47
N PRO A 166 0.41 -11.66 -16.37
CA PRO A 166 1.36 -11.59 -15.25
C PRO A 166 2.82 -11.74 -15.68
N ALA A 167 3.12 -12.70 -16.57
CA ALA A 167 4.47 -12.95 -17.05
C ALA A 167 5.01 -11.80 -17.90
N ILE A 168 4.16 -11.16 -18.73
CA ILE A 168 4.53 -9.98 -19.51
C ILE A 168 4.78 -8.78 -18.58
N VAL A 169 3.92 -8.55 -17.59
CA VAL A 169 4.08 -7.46 -16.61
C VAL A 169 5.38 -7.64 -15.83
N LEU A 170 5.54 -8.77 -15.13
CA LEU A 170 6.74 -9.06 -14.33
C LEU A 170 8.03 -9.10 -15.18
N GLY A 171 7.96 -9.69 -16.38
CA GLY A 171 9.09 -9.72 -17.32
C GLY A 171 9.48 -8.32 -17.80
N SER A 172 8.52 -7.44 -18.07
CA SER A 172 8.81 -6.05 -18.45
C SER A 172 9.41 -5.23 -17.30
N MET A 173 9.00 -5.50 -16.06
CA MET A 173 9.58 -4.87 -14.86
C MET A 173 10.99 -5.37 -14.58
N ALA A 174 11.22 -6.68 -14.69
CA ALA A 174 12.56 -7.26 -14.61
C ALA A 174 13.49 -6.69 -15.68
N MET A 175 13.01 -6.55 -16.92
CA MET A 175 13.77 -5.96 -18.01
C MET A 175 14.06 -4.47 -17.76
N GLN A 176 13.10 -3.69 -17.25
CA GLN A 176 13.34 -2.29 -16.88
C GLN A 176 14.38 -2.17 -15.76
N HIS A 177 14.28 -2.98 -14.71
CA HIS A 177 15.25 -3.02 -13.62
C HIS A 177 16.66 -3.36 -14.11
N LEU A 178 16.80 -4.37 -14.97
CA LEU A 178 18.09 -4.79 -15.54
C LEU A 178 18.70 -3.75 -16.51
N LEU A 179 17.88 -3.05 -17.30
CA LEU A 179 18.36 -2.09 -18.30
C LEU A 179 18.56 -0.67 -17.76
N LEU A 180 17.74 -0.24 -16.80
CA LEU A 180 17.68 1.14 -16.32
C LEU A 180 18.02 1.29 -14.82
N GLY A 181 18.28 0.19 -14.11
CA GLY A 181 18.55 0.22 -12.66
C GLY A 181 17.36 0.62 -11.79
N THR A 182 16.13 0.65 -12.34
CA THR A 182 14.95 1.11 -11.60
C THR A 182 14.63 0.19 -10.43
N ALA A 183 14.40 0.76 -9.25
CA ALA A 183 14.09 -0.01 -8.05
C ALA A 183 12.77 -0.78 -8.16
N TRP A 184 12.67 -1.92 -7.46
CA TRP A 184 11.45 -2.72 -7.42
C TRP A 184 10.38 -2.05 -6.54
N PRO A 185 9.08 -2.20 -6.87
CA PRO A 185 8.02 -1.67 -6.02
C PRO A 185 8.06 -2.32 -4.64
N MET A 186 7.95 -1.52 -3.59
CA MET A 186 7.84 -1.98 -2.21
C MET A 186 6.60 -1.45 -1.50
N SER A 187 6.25 -2.05 -0.37
CA SER A 187 5.15 -1.64 0.50
C SER A 187 3.83 -1.51 -0.28
N ARG A 188 3.11 -0.39 -0.13
CA ARG A 188 1.84 -0.08 -0.84
C ARG A 188 1.92 -0.28 -2.36
N SER A 189 3.09 -0.01 -2.95
CA SER A 189 3.29 -0.11 -4.40
C SER A 189 3.43 -1.56 -4.89
N ALA A 190 3.75 -2.51 -4.02
CA ALA A 190 3.79 -3.94 -4.32
C ALA A 190 2.39 -4.60 -4.31
N LEU A 191 1.38 -3.95 -3.70
CA LEU A 191 0.02 -4.53 -3.56
C LEU A 191 -0.64 -4.92 -4.89
N PHE A 192 -0.28 -4.28 -6.01
CA PHE A 192 -0.80 -4.65 -7.33
C PHE A 192 -0.44 -6.08 -7.77
N LEU A 193 0.55 -6.70 -7.14
CA LEU A 193 0.87 -8.12 -7.36
C LEU A 193 -0.28 -9.03 -6.90
N LEU A 194 -1.12 -8.60 -5.94
CA LEU A 194 -2.27 -9.36 -5.47
C LEU A 194 -3.29 -9.61 -6.60
N PRO A 195 -3.89 -8.60 -7.25
CA PRO A 195 -4.76 -8.84 -8.41
C PRO A 195 -4.02 -9.49 -9.59
N LEU A 196 -2.71 -9.30 -9.72
CA LEU A 196 -1.90 -9.96 -10.77
C LEU A 196 -1.74 -11.47 -10.54
N VAL A 197 -1.78 -11.94 -9.28
CA VAL A 197 -1.63 -13.36 -8.89
C VAL A 197 -2.99 -14.03 -8.67
N LEU A 198 -3.91 -13.35 -7.99
CA LEU A 198 -5.19 -13.92 -7.56
C LEU A 198 -6.15 -14.17 -8.72
N VAL A 199 -6.19 -13.30 -9.74
CA VAL A 199 -7.04 -13.53 -10.93
C VAL A 199 -6.60 -14.77 -11.70
N PRO A 200 -5.31 -14.97 -12.04
CA PRO A 200 -4.83 -16.25 -12.56
C PRO A 200 -5.16 -17.43 -11.66
N LEU A 201 -4.88 -17.36 -10.35
CA LEU A 201 -5.17 -18.45 -9.42
C LEU A 201 -6.66 -18.87 -9.48
N VAL A 202 -7.58 -17.92 -9.45
CA VAL A 202 -9.02 -18.20 -9.57
C VAL A 202 -9.37 -18.81 -10.93
N VAL A 203 -8.81 -18.32 -12.04
CA VAL A 203 -9.03 -18.88 -13.38
C VAL A 203 -8.45 -20.30 -13.52
N MET A 204 -7.34 -20.62 -12.83
CA MET A 204 -6.78 -21.97 -12.79
C MET A 204 -7.64 -22.92 -11.96
N LEU A 205 -8.07 -22.48 -10.77
CA LEU A 205 -8.93 -23.26 -9.86
C LEU A 205 -10.35 -23.47 -10.41
N THR A 206 -10.85 -22.55 -11.23
CA THR A 206 -12.14 -22.68 -11.94
C THR A 206 -12.00 -23.30 -13.33
N GLY A 207 -10.77 -23.53 -13.79
CA GLY A 207 -10.46 -24.06 -15.10
C GLY A 207 -10.83 -25.55 -15.27
N PRO A 208 -10.96 -26.02 -16.53
CA PRO A 208 -11.40 -27.38 -16.84
C PRO A 208 -10.46 -28.50 -16.37
N GLY A 209 -9.31 -28.17 -15.78
CA GLY A 209 -8.36 -29.09 -15.15
C GLY A 209 -8.57 -29.33 -13.64
N ALA A 210 -9.29 -28.46 -12.93
CA ALA A 210 -9.46 -28.57 -11.47
C ALA A 210 -10.41 -29.73 -11.04
N GLY A 211 -11.35 -30.10 -11.91
CA GLY A 211 -12.20 -31.28 -11.74
C GLY A 211 -13.03 -31.25 -10.45
N ARG A 212 -13.25 -32.42 -9.85
CA ARG A 212 -14.13 -32.57 -8.66
C ARG A 212 -13.65 -31.86 -7.39
N TRP A 213 -12.38 -31.44 -7.34
CA TRP A 213 -11.79 -30.81 -6.15
C TRP A 213 -11.90 -29.28 -6.16
N GLN A 214 -12.30 -28.66 -7.29
CA GLN A 214 -12.48 -27.22 -7.44
C GLN A 214 -13.22 -26.56 -6.26
N GLY A 215 -14.41 -27.10 -5.90
CA GLY A 215 -15.22 -26.53 -4.83
C GLY A 215 -14.52 -26.57 -3.46
N VAL A 216 -13.81 -27.66 -3.17
CA VAL A 216 -13.04 -27.82 -1.92
C VAL A 216 -11.85 -26.87 -1.89
N MET A 217 -11.12 -26.71 -2.99
CA MET A 217 -9.99 -25.79 -3.08
C MET A 217 -10.42 -24.33 -2.95
N LEU A 218 -11.50 -23.93 -3.62
CA LEU A 218 -12.07 -22.58 -3.52
C LEU A 218 -12.62 -22.30 -2.11
N LEU A 219 -13.30 -23.27 -1.48
CA LEU A 219 -13.80 -23.13 -0.11
C LEU A 219 -12.64 -23.04 0.89
N GLY A 220 -11.59 -23.85 0.74
CA GLY A 220 -10.40 -23.79 1.58
C GLY A 220 -9.66 -22.45 1.43
N LEU A 221 -9.52 -21.94 0.21
CA LEU A 221 -8.91 -20.64 -0.05
C LEU A 221 -9.75 -19.49 0.54
N ALA A 222 -11.08 -19.55 0.38
CA ALA A 222 -12.01 -18.59 0.99
C ALA A 222 -11.97 -18.65 2.52
N PHE A 223 -11.88 -19.84 3.12
CA PHE A 223 -11.74 -20.01 4.56
C PHE A 223 -10.43 -19.42 5.09
N VAL A 224 -9.30 -19.67 4.42
CA VAL A 224 -7.99 -19.09 4.79
C VAL A 224 -8.02 -17.57 4.70
N PHE A 225 -8.50 -16.99 3.59
CA PHE A 225 -8.57 -15.52 3.46
C PHE A 225 -9.60 -14.89 4.41
N THR A 226 -10.72 -15.54 4.68
CA THR A 226 -11.73 -15.03 5.64
C THR A 226 -11.20 -15.12 7.07
N GLY A 227 -10.57 -16.23 7.45
CA GLY A 227 -9.92 -16.38 8.75
C GLY A 227 -8.81 -15.35 8.95
N HIS A 228 -7.98 -15.12 7.93
CA HIS A 228 -6.96 -14.07 7.94
C HIS A 228 -7.57 -12.66 8.03
N LEU A 229 -8.62 -12.38 7.27
CA LEU A 229 -9.33 -11.10 7.35
C LEU A 229 -9.90 -10.86 8.74
N LEU A 230 -10.63 -11.83 9.31
CA LEU A 230 -11.22 -11.74 10.65
C LEU A 230 -10.16 -11.59 11.74
N ALA A 231 -9.05 -12.34 11.65
CA ALA A 231 -7.98 -12.31 12.63
C ALA A 231 -7.08 -11.06 12.53
N ASN A 232 -7.26 -10.21 11.52
CA ASN A 232 -6.56 -8.93 11.38
C ASN A 232 -7.55 -7.77 11.14
N LEU A 233 -8.85 -7.97 11.42
CA LEU A 233 -9.88 -6.98 11.17
C LEU A 233 -9.76 -5.83 12.17
N ASN A 234 -9.22 -4.71 11.71
CA ASN A 234 -9.02 -3.53 12.54
C ASN A 234 -9.88 -2.36 12.02
N MET A 235 -10.80 -1.89 12.87
CA MET A 235 -11.69 -0.76 12.59
C MET A 235 -11.25 0.52 13.32
N SER A 236 -10.19 0.46 14.13
CA SER A 236 -9.72 1.57 14.96
C SER A 236 -8.70 2.46 14.23
N HIS A 237 -7.88 1.86 13.36
CA HIS A 237 -6.86 2.55 12.55
C HIS A 237 -6.51 1.74 11.30
N THR A 238 -5.77 2.35 10.39
CA THR A 238 -5.09 1.62 9.29
C THR A 238 -3.60 1.47 9.60
N ARG A 239 -2.96 0.41 9.10
CA ARG A 239 -1.52 0.11 9.29
C ARG A 239 -0.60 1.33 9.08
N GLU A 240 -0.90 2.14 8.08
CA GLU A 240 -0.09 3.28 7.64
C GLU A 240 -0.24 4.52 8.53
N TRP A 241 -1.29 4.55 9.35
CA TRP A 241 -1.70 5.67 10.21
C TRP A 241 -1.96 5.13 11.62
N PHE A 242 -1.05 4.27 12.08
CA PHE A 242 -1.16 3.50 13.31
C PHE A 242 -1.11 4.43 14.51
N ALA A 243 -0.11 5.32 14.55
CA ALA A 243 0.03 6.33 15.61
C ALA A 243 -1.16 7.32 15.64
N SER A 244 -1.73 7.63 14.48
CA SER A 244 -2.90 8.49 14.32
C SER A 244 -4.15 7.94 15.02
N GLY A 245 -4.21 6.62 15.28
CA GLY A 245 -5.30 5.99 16.03
C GLY A 245 -5.44 6.48 17.48
N GLU A 246 -4.34 6.88 18.12
CA GLU A 246 -4.34 7.44 19.48
C GLU A 246 -4.51 8.96 19.50
N ALA A 247 -4.38 9.65 18.35
CA ALA A 247 -4.29 11.12 18.28
C ALA A 247 -5.39 11.85 19.06
N ARG A 248 -6.65 11.38 19.00
CA ARG A 248 -7.76 11.94 19.78
C ARG A 248 -7.49 11.97 21.29
N LYS A 249 -6.90 10.90 21.81
CA LYS A 249 -6.58 10.73 23.23
C LYS A 249 -5.35 11.56 23.60
N LEU A 250 -4.32 11.58 22.75
CA LEU A 250 -3.11 12.38 22.96
C LEU A 250 -3.46 13.88 23.00
N PHE A 251 -4.32 14.38 22.09
CA PHE A 251 -4.83 15.76 22.15
C PHE A 251 -5.71 16.00 23.37
N GLY A 252 -6.55 15.04 23.78
CA GLY A 252 -7.31 15.14 25.02
C GLY A 252 -6.43 15.27 26.27
N LEU A 253 -5.27 14.61 26.29
CA LEU A 253 -4.27 14.73 27.36
C LEU A 253 -3.55 16.08 27.32
N ILE A 254 -3.11 16.54 26.13
CA ILE A 254 -2.54 17.89 25.95
C ILE A 254 -3.52 18.94 26.47
N VAL A 255 -4.81 18.86 26.12
CA VAL A 255 -5.84 19.83 26.56
C VAL A 255 -6.10 19.77 28.08
N LYS A 256 -5.93 18.61 28.70
CA LYS A 256 -6.07 18.45 30.16
C LYS A 256 -4.86 19.02 30.92
N ASP A 257 -3.68 18.96 30.32
CA ASP A 257 -2.39 19.37 30.90
C ASP A 257 -2.04 20.85 30.59
N ALA A 258 -2.54 21.36 29.45
CA ALA A 258 -2.39 22.73 28.98
C ALA A 258 -2.81 23.87 29.93
N PRO A 259 -3.81 23.72 30.84
CA PRO A 259 -4.21 24.81 31.75
C PRO A 259 -3.05 25.29 32.64
N ASP A 260 -2.11 24.40 32.98
CA ASP A 260 -0.92 24.73 33.78
C ASP A 260 0.17 25.47 32.97
N LEU A 261 0.05 25.47 31.62
CA LEU A 261 1.02 26.07 30.70
C LEU A 261 0.53 27.37 30.05
N ALA A 262 -0.78 27.54 29.86
CA ALA A 262 -1.36 28.62 29.06
C ALA A 262 -2.30 29.53 29.88
N PRO A 263 -1.78 30.56 30.58
CA PRO A 263 -2.61 31.73 30.88
C PRO A 263 -3.21 32.28 29.58
N ALA A 264 -4.46 32.76 29.67
CA ALA A 264 -5.35 32.97 28.52
C ALA A 264 -4.68 33.68 27.32
N GLY A 265 -4.55 32.95 26.20
CA GLY A 265 -4.09 33.48 24.91
C GLY A 265 -2.71 33.00 24.42
N ARG A 266 -1.95 32.20 25.20
CA ARG A 266 -0.69 31.62 24.70
C ARG A 266 -0.93 30.51 23.66
N VAL A 267 -0.13 30.53 22.59
CA VAL A 267 0.05 29.38 21.68
C VAL A 267 0.96 28.32 22.33
N ILE A 268 0.49 27.07 22.32
CA ILE A 268 1.23 25.87 22.75
C ILE A 268 1.76 25.18 21.50
N THR A 269 3.04 24.83 21.48
CA THR A 269 3.66 24.14 20.34
C THR A 269 3.68 22.63 20.54
N VAL A 270 3.36 21.89 19.48
CA VAL A 270 3.38 20.42 19.46
C VAL A 270 4.19 19.95 18.26
N SER A 271 5.31 19.28 18.51
CA SER A 271 6.15 18.66 17.48
C SER A 271 5.72 17.20 17.30
N SER A 272 5.49 16.76 16.08
CA SER A 272 4.91 15.42 15.81
C SER A 272 5.54 14.72 14.63
N GLY A 273 5.70 13.40 14.72
CA GLY A 273 5.99 12.56 13.57
C GLY A 273 4.92 12.65 12.47
N GLN A 274 5.29 12.20 11.26
CA GLN A 274 4.49 12.30 10.04
C GLN A 274 3.08 11.68 10.15
N GLN A 275 2.93 10.52 10.80
CA GLN A 275 1.62 9.85 10.91
C GLN A 275 0.68 10.64 11.83
N CYS A 276 1.21 11.21 12.91
CA CYS A 276 0.45 12.08 13.79
C CYS A 276 0.14 13.45 13.16
N PHE A 277 1.10 14.05 12.44
CA PHE A 277 0.96 15.40 11.87
C PHE A 277 -0.25 15.53 10.95
N GLY A 278 -0.46 14.56 10.04
CA GLY A 278 -1.56 14.60 9.07
C GLY A 278 -2.98 14.61 9.68
N VAL A 279 -3.14 14.17 10.94
CA VAL A 279 -4.42 14.25 11.68
C VAL A 279 -4.47 15.39 12.70
N SER A 280 -3.35 16.03 13.02
CA SER A 280 -3.28 17.12 14.00
C SER A 280 -4.20 18.28 13.65
N GLU A 281 -4.19 18.73 12.39
CA GLU A 281 -5.07 19.82 11.91
C GLU A 281 -6.57 19.49 12.04
N TYR A 282 -6.95 18.25 11.71
CA TYR A 282 -8.33 17.80 11.86
C TYR A 282 -8.79 17.88 13.32
N TYR A 283 -7.97 17.40 14.26
CA TYR A 283 -8.30 17.49 15.68
C TYR A 283 -8.22 18.92 16.21
N ARG A 284 -7.31 19.76 15.68
CA ARG A 284 -7.23 21.19 16.00
C ARG A 284 -8.56 21.89 15.77
N MET A 285 -9.07 21.79 14.53
CA MET A 285 -10.33 22.40 14.14
C MET A 285 -11.52 21.75 14.88
N ARG A 286 -11.56 20.42 14.97
CA ARG A 286 -12.68 19.69 15.56
C ARG A 286 -12.86 19.91 17.07
N LEU A 287 -11.77 20.14 17.80
CA LEU A 287 -11.77 20.31 19.26
C LEU A 287 -11.64 21.78 19.69
N GLY A 288 -11.61 22.75 18.75
CA GLY A 288 -11.49 24.18 19.06
C GLY A 288 -10.12 24.59 19.60
N LEU A 289 -9.06 23.88 19.19
CA LEU A 289 -7.72 24.00 19.76
C LEU A 289 -6.84 24.97 18.95
N GLU A 290 -7.39 26.13 18.59
CA GLU A 290 -6.70 27.15 17.76
C GLU A 290 -5.40 27.67 18.40
N HIS A 291 -5.27 27.52 19.72
CA HIS A 291 -4.06 27.79 20.49
C HIS A 291 -2.97 26.71 20.34
N LEU A 292 -3.21 25.59 19.63
CA LEU A 292 -2.17 24.61 19.30
C LEU A 292 -1.54 24.92 17.93
N SER A 293 -0.21 24.99 17.90
CA SER A 293 0.59 25.05 16.67
C SER A 293 1.34 23.74 16.48
N PHE A 294 1.28 23.19 15.26
CA PHE A 294 1.88 21.90 14.92
C PHE A 294 3.11 22.07 14.05
N THR A 295 4.17 21.34 14.39
CA THR A 295 5.39 21.22 13.58
C THR A 295 5.58 19.76 13.20
N GLU A 296 5.69 19.47 11.89
CA GLU A 296 6.05 18.14 11.42
C GLU A 296 7.55 17.88 11.65
N ARG A 297 7.88 16.71 12.21
CA ARG A 297 9.26 16.19 12.20
C ARG A 297 9.46 15.37 10.92
N LEU A 298 10.38 15.82 10.07
CA LEU A 298 10.83 15.04 8.91
C LEU A 298 11.69 13.85 9.38
N PRO A 299 11.70 12.70 8.67
CA PRO A 299 12.25 11.47 9.22
C PRO A 299 13.71 11.54 9.70
N ASP A 300 14.56 12.23 8.94
CA ASP A 300 16.01 12.38 9.19
C ASP A 300 16.36 13.64 10.00
N GLN A 301 15.40 14.19 10.76
CA GLN A 301 15.58 15.41 11.57
C GLN A 301 15.20 15.18 13.03
N ASP A 302 15.93 15.84 13.93
CA ASP A 302 15.57 15.97 15.34
C ASP A 302 14.22 16.66 15.51
N PHE A 303 13.56 16.44 16.64
CA PHE A 303 12.34 17.18 16.96
C PHE A 303 12.65 18.67 17.21
N ALA A 304 12.06 19.55 16.42
CA ALA A 304 12.08 20.99 16.68
C ALA A 304 11.54 21.31 18.10
N PRO A 305 12.11 22.29 18.83
CA PRO A 305 11.68 22.65 20.19
C PRO A 305 10.18 22.92 20.30
N ALA A 306 9.51 22.25 21.24
CA ALA A 306 8.06 22.35 21.44
C ALA A 306 7.66 22.20 22.91
N ASP A 307 6.46 22.65 23.27
CA ASP A 307 5.88 22.39 24.60
C ASP A 307 5.57 20.89 24.78
N TYR A 308 5.09 20.22 23.72
CA TYR A 308 4.80 18.78 23.67
C TYR A 308 5.39 18.08 22.45
N TYR A 309 5.64 16.78 22.58
CA TYR A 309 6.15 15.92 21.52
C TYR A 309 5.28 14.67 21.34
N LEU A 310 4.79 14.45 20.12
CA LEU A 310 4.11 13.22 19.69
C LEU A 310 5.13 12.33 18.99
N VAL A 311 5.72 11.42 19.76
CA VAL A 311 6.83 10.56 19.34
C VAL A 311 6.28 9.21 18.90
N GLU A 312 6.47 8.88 17.63
CA GLU A 312 6.12 7.58 17.05
C GLU A 312 7.19 6.53 17.36
N SER A 313 6.90 5.25 17.15
CA SER A 313 7.79 4.13 17.54
C SER A 313 9.23 4.25 17.00
N TRP A 314 9.36 4.73 15.77
CA TRP A 314 10.60 4.95 15.02
C TRP A 314 11.30 6.29 15.35
N GLY A 315 10.76 7.07 16.30
CA GLY A 315 11.37 8.29 16.82
C GLY A 315 11.76 8.21 18.30
N GLN A 316 11.57 7.06 18.96
CA GLN A 316 11.81 6.92 20.41
C GLN A 316 13.30 7.07 20.77
N GLU A 317 14.21 6.76 19.84
CA GLU A 317 15.66 7.00 19.98
C GLU A 317 16.06 8.48 20.03
N LEU A 318 15.19 9.39 19.57
CA LEU A 318 15.41 10.84 19.58
C LEU A 318 14.81 11.52 20.82
N VAL A 319 14.38 10.74 21.83
CA VAL A 319 13.78 11.27 23.06
C VAL A 319 14.85 11.84 23.98
N ASP A 320 14.74 13.14 24.28
CA ASP A 320 15.54 13.81 25.30
C ASP A 320 15.06 13.40 26.70
N HIS A 321 15.42 12.19 27.13
CA HIS A 321 15.01 11.61 28.42
C HIS A 321 15.40 12.45 29.66
N ALA A 322 16.33 13.40 29.52
CA ALA A 322 16.70 14.31 30.60
C ALA A 322 15.67 15.44 30.77
N ASN A 323 15.19 16.01 29.65
CA ASN A 323 14.31 17.17 29.66
C ASN A 323 12.84 16.84 29.38
N TRP A 324 12.53 15.69 28.80
CA TRP A 324 11.17 15.31 28.40
C TRP A 324 10.51 14.37 29.41
N GLU A 325 9.30 14.73 29.81
CA GLU A 325 8.47 13.95 30.72
C GLU A 325 7.44 13.15 29.94
N LEU A 326 7.43 11.83 30.10
CA LEU A 326 6.45 10.94 29.48
C LEU A 326 5.08 11.10 30.15
N LEU A 327 4.10 11.65 29.43
CA LEU A 327 2.72 11.77 29.91
C LEU A 327 1.86 10.57 29.52
N HIS A 328 2.15 9.95 28.38
CA HIS A 328 1.45 8.74 27.95
C HIS A 328 2.29 7.90 26.98
N HIS A 329 2.16 6.59 27.07
CA HIS A 329 2.63 5.64 26.06
C HIS A 329 1.50 4.67 25.71
N SER A 330 1.22 4.51 24.42
CA SER A 330 0.37 3.43 23.93
C SER A 330 1.23 2.27 23.47
N ALA A 331 1.28 1.21 24.27
CA ALA A 331 1.91 -0.06 23.89
C ALA A 331 1.26 -0.68 22.64
N GLY A 332 0.01 -0.30 22.33
CA GLY A 332 -0.68 -0.69 21.11
C GLY A 332 -0.05 -0.05 19.88
N THR A 333 0.14 1.28 19.87
CA THR A 333 0.63 2.00 18.67
C THR A 333 2.11 2.35 18.69
N GLY A 334 2.84 2.02 19.77
CA GLY A 334 4.21 2.47 20.02
C GLY A 334 4.36 3.99 20.10
N THR A 335 3.26 4.72 20.26
CA THR A 335 3.23 6.19 20.26
C THR A 335 3.28 6.72 21.68
N SER A 336 4.14 7.70 21.90
CA SER A 336 4.34 8.37 23.19
C SER A 336 4.00 9.86 23.08
N LEU A 337 3.38 10.41 24.12
CA LEU A 337 3.25 11.85 24.35
C LEU A 337 4.24 12.26 25.44
N PHE A 338 5.13 13.19 25.10
CA PHE A 338 6.03 13.82 26.06
C PHE A 338 5.74 15.32 26.21
N ARG A 339 6.14 15.88 27.35
CA ARG A 339 6.15 17.32 27.67
C ARG A 339 7.57 17.80 27.95
N ASP A 340 7.96 18.97 27.44
CA ASP A 340 9.26 19.55 27.78
C ASP A 340 9.24 20.19 29.17
N ARG A 341 10.08 19.71 30.10
CA ARG A 341 10.25 20.31 31.44
C ARG A 341 10.90 21.69 31.40
N ARG A 342 11.74 21.98 30.39
CA ARG A 342 12.33 23.30 30.18
C ARG A 342 11.24 24.33 29.88
N SER A 343 10.17 23.91 29.21
CA SER A 343 9.01 24.75 28.95
C SER A 343 8.35 25.24 30.24
N LEU A 344 8.35 24.44 31.32
CA LEU A 344 7.86 24.82 32.65
C LEU A 344 8.86 25.72 33.40
N GLN A 345 10.16 25.38 33.37
CA GLN A 345 11.19 26.10 34.15
C GLN A 345 11.37 27.56 33.71
N VAL A 346 11.25 27.86 32.42
CA VAL A 346 11.28 29.24 31.89
C VAL A 346 10.13 30.12 32.45
N ARG A 347 9.09 29.51 33.04
CA ARG A 347 7.89 30.21 33.55
C ARG A 347 7.87 30.46 35.06
N GLY A 348 8.92 30.07 35.80
CA GLY A 348 9.00 30.36 37.24
C GLY A 348 7.94 29.66 38.11
N VAL A 349 7.21 28.68 37.56
CA VAL A 349 6.36 27.78 38.34
C VAL A 349 7.29 26.87 39.12
N ALA A 350 7.41 27.12 40.42
CA ALA A 350 8.07 26.20 41.33
C ALA A 350 7.25 24.91 41.38
N VAL A 351 7.61 23.94 40.54
CA VAL A 351 7.08 22.58 40.60
C VAL A 351 7.52 21.99 41.93
N ALA A 352 6.65 22.11 42.94
CA ALA A 352 6.82 21.40 44.19
C ALA A 352 6.93 19.91 43.85
N HIS A 353 8.03 19.28 44.25
CA HIS A 353 8.29 17.87 44.00
C HIS A 353 7.08 17.05 44.46
N LEU A 354 6.35 16.47 43.50
CA LEU A 354 5.50 15.32 43.78
C LEU A 354 6.43 14.15 44.08
N ASP A 355 6.18 13.51 45.22
CA ASP A 355 7.10 12.58 45.87
C ASP A 355 7.54 11.42 44.98
N GLN A 356 8.77 10.98 45.22
CA GLN A 356 9.37 9.85 44.50
C GLN A 356 8.92 8.50 45.07
N GLY A 357 8.44 7.63 44.18
CA GLY A 357 8.65 6.18 44.22
C GLY A 357 7.47 5.31 44.68
N PRO A 358 7.60 3.96 44.60
CA PRO A 358 8.66 3.15 43.96
C PRO A 358 8.12 2.35 42.74
N GLU A 359 8.76 1.38 42.07
CA GLU A 359 10.10 0.73 42.08
C GLU A 359 10.49 0.42 40.59
N PRO A 360 11.69 -0.11 40.24
CA PRO A 360 12.10 -0.31 38.84
C PRO A 360 11.50 -1.59 38.19
N PHE A 361 11.26 -1.54 36.88
CA PHE A 361 11.05 -2.73 36.06
C PHE A 361 12.39 -3.28 35.54
N ALA A 362 12.58 -4.59 35.71
CA ALA A 362 13.59 -5.42 35.06
C ALA A 362 12.89 -6.39 34.08
#